data_AF-A0A9D5I5G4-F1
#
_entry.id   AF-A0A9D5I5G4-F1
#
_cell.length_a   1.000
_cell.length_b   1.000
_cell.length_c   1.000
_cell.angle_alpha   90.00
_cell.angle_beta   90.00
_cell.angle_gamma   90.00
#
_symmetry.space_group_name_H-M   'P 1'
#
loop_
_entity.id
_entity.type
_entity.pdbx_description
1 polymer ?
#
loop_
_entity_poly.entity_id
_entity_poly.type
_entity_poly.pdbx_seq_one_letter_code
_entity_poly.pdbx_strand_id
1 'polypeptide(L)'
;MDEEQAVLKFFSQKENLPLALSVADHADGIRQKLNNDFWVALAKLIAADLPDWNVATTEDRNSTECLVGVCLQPRVEQQIYLRPMLEQQYLGNTSRIYYGLTWNVTPTPEQKQLGAVKALHDTFKDAGFKSNDNFFAWQWSHHHPRSMDFLLRFSTAGDSLLGEVYLLMRAMLNDHLDTLRLANEKLRESSLATTVSVVSLDKLRANIER
;
A
#
# COMPACT_ATOMS: atom_id res chain seq x y z
N MET A 1 38.93 18.57 -15.40
CA MET A 1 38.67 17.16 -15.04
C MET A 1 37.44 17.21 -14.17
N ASP A 2 36.37 16.53 -14.56
CA ASP A 2 35.12 16.50 -13.81
C ASP A 2 35.39 15.86 -12.43
N GLU A 3 35.10 16.59 -11.35
CA GLU A 3 35.40 16.16 -9.98
C GLU A 3 34.70 14.82 -9.65
N GLU A 4 33.51 14.61 -10.23
CA GLU A 4 32.77 13.36 -10.12
C GLU A 4 33.54 12.17 -10.74
N GLN A 5 34.11 12.36 -11.93
CA GLN A 5 34.91 11.33 -12.61
C GLN A 5 36.21 11.01 -11.86
N ALA A 6 36.82 12.00 -11.19
CA ALA A 6 37.99 11.77 -10.37
C ALA A 6 37.67 10.88 -9.15
N VAL A 7 36.52 11.12 -8.50
CA VAL A 7 36.03 10.32 -7.37
C VAL A 7 35.67 8.89 -7.82
N LEU A 8 34.97 8.72 -8.94
CA LEU A 8 34.65 7.40 -9.48
C LEU A 8 35.91 6.60 -9.83
N LYS A 9 36.89 7.26 -10.46
CA LYS A 9 38.19 6.63 -10.76
C LYS A 9 38.93 6.21 -9.50
N PHE A 10 38.90 7.03 -8.45
CA PHE A 10 39.48 6.69 -7.16
C PHE A 10 38.83 5.42 -6.56
N PHE A 11 37.50 5.35 -6.49
CA PHE A 11 36.80 4.17 -5.94
C PHE A 11 36.91 2.91 -6.82
N SER A 12 37.20 3.06 -8.11
CA SER A 12 37.40 1.91 -9.01
C SER A 12 38.71 1.15 -8.78
N GLN A 13 39.66 1.71 -8.03
CA GLN A 13 40.94 1.05 -7.72
C GLN A 13 40.75 -0.04 -6.66
N LYS A 14 41.33 -1.23 -6.89
CA LYS A 14 41.19 -2.39 -5.99
C LYS A 14 41.67 -2.09 -4.56
N GLU A 15 42.69 -1.26 -4.41
CA GLU A 15 43.24 -0.83 -3.11
C GLU A 15 42.22 -0.03 -2.28
N ASN A 16 41.31 0.68 -2.95
CA ASN A 16 40.28 1.51 -2.32
C ASN A 16 38.96 0.77 -2.08
N LEU A 17 38.91 -0.54 -2.39
CA LEU A 17 37.68 -1.35 -2.23
C LEU A 17 37.06 -1.26 -0.83
N PRO A 18 37.81 -1.34 0.30
CA PRO A 18 37.21 -1.23 1.62
C PRO A 18 36.49 0.12 1.84
N LEU A 19 37.08 1.20 1.33
CA LEU A 19 36.48 2.53 1.43
C LEU A 19 35.29 2.67 0.47
N ALA A 20 35.37 2.13 -0.75
CA ALA A 20 34.26 2.11 -1.70
C ALA A 20 33.05 1.37 -1.13
N LEU A 21 33.25 0.22 -0.49
CA LEU A 21 32.19 -0.53 0.19
C LEU A 21 31.59 0.25 1.36
N SER A 22 32.42 0.89 2.19
CA SER A 22 31.93 1.73 3.29
C SER A 22 31.08 2.90 2.80
N VAL A 23 31.48 3.55 1.71
CA VAL A 23 30.71 4.63 1.09
C VAL A 23 29.39 4.10 0.50
N ALA A 24 29.41 2.91 -0.13
CA ALA A 24 28.21 2.27 -0.64
C ALA A 24 27.20 1.98 0.48
N ASP A 25 27.65 1.45 1.61
CA ASP A 25 26.79 1.17 2.78
C ASP A 25 26.14 2.47 3.32
N HIS A 26 26.92 3.56 3.41
CA HIS A 26 26.39 4.86 3.81
C HIS A 26 25.36 5.40 2.81
N ALA A 27 25.63 5.26 1.51
CA ALA A 27 24.71 5.68 0.46
C ALA A 27 23.39 4.88 0.52
N ASP A 28 23.44 3.58 0.76
CA ASP A 28 22.25 2.74 0.93
C ASP A 28 21.47 3.11 2.19
N GLY A 29 22.15 3.44 3.29
CA GLY A 29 21.52 4.01 4.49
C GLY A 29 20.77 5.32 4.21
N ILE A 30 21.37 6.22 3.43
CA ILE A 30 20.71 7.48 3.00
C ILE A 30 19.48 7.18 2.14
N ARG A 31 19.59 6.24 1.18
CA ARG A 31 18.46 5.84 0.32
C ARG A 31 17.30 5.28 1.14
N GLN A 32 17.57 4.42 2.10
CA GLN A 32 16.54 3.86 2.98
C GLN A 32 15.88 4.95 3.83
N LYS A 33 16.67 5.87 4.40
CA LYS A 33 16.13 6.99 5.17
C LYS A 33 15.21 7.87 4.32
N LEU A 34 15.65 8.28 3.14
CA LEU A 34 14.83 9.10 2.23
C LEU A 34 13.56 8.37 1.77
N ASN A 35 13.65 7.06 1.51
CA ASN A 35 12.49 6.22 1.21
C ASN A 35 11.47 6.24 2.36
N ASN A 36 11.93 6.09 3.60
CA ASN A 36 11.05 6.10 4.77
C ASN A 36 10.43 7.50 4.99
N ASP A 37 11.26 8.55 4.89
CA ASP A 37 10.81 9.93 5.00
C ASP A 37 9.73 10.25 3.95
N PHE A 38 9.88 9.74 2.72
CA PHE A 38 8.86 9.84 1.68
C PHE A 38 7.54 9.20 2.09
N TRP A 39 7.56 7.94 2.55
CA TRP A 39 6.32 7.24 2.94
C TRP A 39 5.63 7.90 4.15
N VAL A 40 6.41 8.38 5.12
CA VAL A 40 5.88 9.13 6.27
C VAL A 40 5.26 10.45 5.84
N ALA A 41 5.93 11.20 4.96
CA ALA A 41 5.41 12.48 4.46
C ALA A 41 4.11 12.26 3.65
N LEU A 42 4.08 11.23 2.81
CA LEU A 42 2.89 10.87 2.03
C LEU A 42 1.73 10.45 2.94
N ALA A 43 1.99 9.65 3.97
CA ALA A 43 0.97 9.27 4.95
C ALA A 43 0.37 10.49 5.66
N LYS A 44 1.20 11.47 6.05
CA LYS A 44 0.74 12.72 6.66
C LYS A 44 -0.13 13.54 5.71
N LEU A 45 0.29 13.67 4.45
CA LEU A 45 -0.49 14.38 3.42
C LEU A 45 -1.87 13.74 3.23
N ILE A 46 -1.90 12.41 3.08
CA ILE A 46 -3.12 11.63 2.93
C ILE A 46 -4.03 11.80 4.16
N ALA A 47 -3.49 11.71 5.37
CA ALA A 47 -4.26 11.82 6.61
C ALA A 47 -4.89 13.21 6.79
N ALA A 48 -4.24 14.26 6.30
CA ALA A 48 -4.77 15.62 6.36
C ALA A 48 -5.99 15.82 5.44
N ASP A 49 -6.01 15.18 4.26
CA ASP A 49 -7.10 15.33 3.30
C ASP A 49 -8.23 14.30 3.48
N LEU A 50 -7.94 13.11 4.00
CA LEU A 50 -8.90 12.02 4.14
C LEU A 50 -9.21 11.74 5.61
N PRO A 51 -9.89 12.65 6.34
CA PRO A 51 -10.12 12.51 7.77
C PRO A 51 -10.99 11.30 8.11
N ASP A 52 -11.83 10.79 7.21
CA ASP A 52 -12.70 9.64 7.48
C ASP A 52 -11.95 8.29 7.52
N TRP A 53 -10.65 8.29 7.20
CA TRP A 53 -9.82 7.10 7.14
C TRP A 53 -8.72 7.14 8.20
N ASN A 54 -8.38 5.97 8.73
CA ASN A 54 -7.14 5.79 9.48
C ASN A 54 -6.02 5.48 8.49
N VAL A 55 -4.96 6.28 8.51
CA VAL A 55 -3.83 6.12 7.61
C VAL A 55 -2.70 5.40 8.35
N ALA A 56 -2.20 4.30 7.79
CA ALA A 56 -1.10 3.54 8.36
C ALA A 56 -0.03 3.27 7.31
N THR A 57 1.24 3.42 7.69
CA THR A 57 2.37 2.97 6.87
C THR A 57 2.48 1.45 6.90
N THR A 58 3.03 0.87 5.83
CA THR A 58 3.31 -0.57 5.75
C THR A 58 4.83 -0.82 5.72
N GLU A 59 5.26 -1.91 6.33
CA GLU A 59 6.67 -2.31 6.48
C GLU A 59 7.02 -3.48 5.57
N ASP A 60 8.30 -3.58 5.18
CA ASP A 60 8.82 -4.74 4.48
C ASP A 60 8.79 -5.97 5.39
N ARG A 61 8.34 -7.11 4.86
CA ARG A 61 8.25 -8.36 5.62
C ARG A 61 9.60 -8.87 6.10
N ASN A 62 10.69 -8.50 5.43
CA ASN A 62 12.05 -8.91 5.74
C ASN A 62 12.84 -7.82 6.49
N SER A 63 12.27 -6.62 6.65
CA SER A 63 12.91 -5.50 7.33
C SER A 63 11.88 -4.53 7.88
N THR A 64 11.60 -4.62 9.19
CA THR A 64 10.65 -3.75 9.89
C THR A 64 11.08 -2.27 9.90
N GLU A 65 12.37 -2.00 9.69
CA GLU A 65 12.90 -0.63 9.57
C GLU A 65 12.72 -0.02 8.17
N CYS A 66 12.15 -0.78 7.24
CA CYS A 66 11.94 -0.37 5.87
C CYS A 66 10.45 -0.17 5.60
N LEU A 67 10.04 1.08 5.41
CA LEU A 67 8.68 1.39 4.97
C LEU A 67 8.55 1.08 3.47
N VAL A 68 7.44 0.45 3.11
CA VAL A 68 7.13 0.05 1.74
C VAL A 68 5.82 0.64 1.23
N GLY A 69 5.06 1.35 2.05
CA GLY A 69 3.80 1.90 1.59
C GLY A 69 2.93 2.55 2.64
N VAL A 70 1.69 2.81 2.23
CA VAL A 70 0.61 3.39 3.01
C VAL A 70 -0.70 2.68 2.64
N CYS A 71 -1.53 2.40 3.64
CA CYS A 71 -2.88 1.88 3.47
C CYS A 71 -3.91 2.68 4.26
N LEU A 72 -5.15 2.67 3.79
CA LEU A 72 -6.28 3.32 4.44
C LEU A 72 -7.18 2.29 5.10
N GLN A 73 -7.47 2.48 6.38
CA GLN A 73 -8.37 1.63 7.13
C GLN A 73 -9.66 2.38 7.44
N PRO A 74 -10.83 1.75 7.28
CA PRO A 74 -12.09 2.33 7.75
C PRO A 74 -12.02 2.65 9.24
N ARG A 75 -12.58 3.79 9.66
CA ARG A 75 -12.66 4.16 11.08
C ARG A 75 -13.57 3.26 11.90
N VAL A 76 -14.57 2.67 11.24
CA VAL A 76 -15.46 1.71 11.89
C VAL A 76 -14.76 0.36 11.94
N GLU A 77 -14.61 -0.17 13.15
CA GLU A 77 -14.04 -1.49 13.37
C GLU A 77 -14.90 -2.56 12.68
N GLN A 78 -14.26 -3.37 11.86
CA GLN A 78 -14.89 -4.49 11.15
C GLN A 78 -13.85 -5.55 10.83
N GLN A 79 -14.25 -6.82 10.88
CA GLN A 79 -13.33 -7.95 10.72
C GLN A 79 -12.77 -8.07 9.30
N ILE A 80 -13.58 -7.74 8.30
CA ILE A 80 -13.21 -7.82 6.89
C ILE A 80 -13.62 -6.55 6.16
N TYR A 81 -12.71 -6.06 5.33
CA TYR A 81 -12.90 -4.88 4.51
C TYR A 81 -11.88 -4.82 3.37
N LEU A 82 -12.25 -4.06 2.35
CA LEU A 82 -11.37 -3.59 1.30
C LEU A 82 -10.72 -2.28 1.74
N ARG A 83 -9.39 -2.24 1.64
CA ARG A 83 -8.58 -1.07 1.96
C ARG A 83 -7.84 -0.53 0.74
N PRO A 84 -7.96 0.77 0.46
CA PRO A 84 -7.05 1.49 -0.42
C PRO A 84 -5.60 1.36 0.03
N MET A 85 -4.68 1.19 -0.92
CA MET A 85 -3.25 1.09 -0.65
C MET A 85 -2.40 1.72 -1.77
N LEU A 86 -1.21 2.17 -1.37
CA LEU A 86 -0.07 2.56 -2.20
C LEU A 86 1.15 1.85 -1.60
N GLU A 87 1.78 0.95 -2.35
CA GLU A 87 2.94 0.22 -1.87
C GLU A 87 4.01 0.13 -2.97
N GLN A 88 5.25 -0.16 -2.60
CA GLN A 88 6.31 -0.50 -3.52
C GLN A 88 6.60 -1.99 -3.52
N GLN A 89 6.95 -2.51 -4.69
CA GLN A 89 7.46 -3.87 -4.84
C GLN A 89 8.79 -3.85 -5.58
N TYR A 90 9.72 -4.67 -5.11
CA TYR A 90 10.98 -4.91 -5.81
C TYR A 90 10.76 -5.83 -7.01
N LEU A 91 11.18 -5.38 -8.19
CA LEU A 91 11.01 -6.07 -9.46
C LEU A 91 12.35 -6.61 -10.03
N GLY A 92 13.28 -6.96 -9.15
CA GLY A 92 14.56 -7.58 -9.51
C GLY A 92 15.72 -6.60 -9.70
N ASN A 93 15.46 -5.37 -10.14
CA ASN A 93 16.46 -4.30 -10.25
C ASN A 93 15.98 -2.93 -9.73
N THR A 94 14.68 -2.75 -9.56
CA THR A 94 14.07 -1.48 -9.15
C THR A 94 12.88 -1.74 -8.26
N SER A 95 12.57 -0.77 -7.40
CA SER A 95 11.30 -0.73 -6.68
C SER A 95 10.33 0.16 -7.45
N ARG A 96 9.09 -0.31 -7.61
CA ARG A 96 8.04 0.43 -8.33
C ARG A 96 6.79 0.51 -7.47
N ILE A 97 6.16 1.69 -7.45
CA ILE A 97 4.90 1.87 -6.72
C ILE A 97 3.76 1.22 -7.51
N TYR A 98 2.95 0.45 -6.80
CA TYR A 98 1.65 -0.03 -7.22
C TYR A 98 0.58 0.46 -6.25
N TYR A 99 -0.66 0.53 -6.71
CA TYR A 99 -1.77 1.09 -5.96
C TYR A 99 -3.07 0.38 -6.30
N GLY A 100 -4.04 0.45 -5.40
CA GLY A 100 -5.32 -0.21 -5.60
C GLY A 100 -6.07 -0.52 -4.30
N LEU A 101 -6.87 -1.58 -4.35
CA LEU A 101 -7.60 -2.13 -3.21
C LEU A 101 -7.05 -3.52 -2.86
N THR A 102 -6.80 -3.75 -1.58
CA THR A 102 -6.47 -5.07 -1.04
C THR A 102 -7.42 -5.45 0.08
N TRP A 103 -7.57 -6.75 0.31
CA TRP A 103 -8.31 -7.26 1.45
C TRP A 103 -7.46 -7.10 2.72
N ASN A 104 -8.08 -6.71 3.84
CA ASN A 104 -7.38 -6.72 5.12
C ASN A 104 -7.11 -8.15 5.62
N VAL A 105 -7.99 -9.10 5.28
CA VAL A 105 -7.89 -10.54 5.56
C VAL A 105 -8.42 -11.34 4.38
N THR A 106 -8.01 -12.61 4.24
CA THR A 106 -8.49 -13.46 3.15
C THR A 106 -10.02 -13.62 3.19
N PRO A 107 -10.76 -13.21 2.14
CA PRO A 107 -12.21 -13.32 2.10
C PRO A 107 -12.69 -14.75 1.81
N THR A 108 -13.88 -15.10 2.29
CA THR A 108 -14.56 -16.34 1.90
C THR A 108 -15.12 -16.23 0.47
N PRO A 109 -15.42 -17.36 -0.20
CA PRO A 109 -16.08 -17.34 -1.50
C PRO A 109 -17.39 -16.53 -1.49
N GLU A 110 -18.23 -16.69 -0.47
CA GLU A 110 -19.52 -16.01 -0.34
C GLU A 110 -19.36 -14.49 -0.25
N GLN A 111 -18.35 -14.02 0.49
CA GLN A 111 -18.01 -12.60 0.62
C GLN A 111 -17.56 -12.01 -0.72
N LYS A 112 -16.78 -12.75 -1.51
CA LYS A 112 -16.43 -12.35 -2.89
C LYS A 112 -17.66 -12.27 -3.80
N GLN A 113 -18.73 -13.03 -3.50
CA GLN A 113 -19.94 -13.08 -4.31
C GLN A 113 -21.01 -12.03 -3.94
N LEU A 114 -20.81 -11.25 -2.87
CA LEU A 114 -21.71 -10.16 -2.49
C LEU A 114 -21.91 -9.19 -3.65
N GLY A 115 -23.16 -8.80 -3.93
CA GLY A 115 -23.50 -7.96 -5.09
C GLY A 115 -22.72 -6.64 -5.14
N ALA A 116 -22.57 -5.96 -4.00
CA ALA A 116 -21.79 -4.72 -3.92
C ALA A 116 -20.29 -4.94 -4.17
N VAL A 117 -19.73 -6.08 -3.72
CA VAL A 117 -18.32 -6.44 -3.95
C VAL A 117 -18.08 -6.74 -5.43
N LYS A 118 -19.00 -7.46 -6.08
CA LYS A 118 -18.94 -7.72 -7.53
C LYS A 118 -19.03 -6.43 -8.34
N ALA A 119 -19.99 -5.56 -8.03
CA ALA A 119 -20.15 -4.29 -8.73
C ALA A 119 -18.89 -3.41 -8.63
N LEU A 120 -18.25 -3.38 -7.45
CA LEU A 120 -16.96 -2.70 -7.27
C LEU A 120 -15.86 -3.36 -8.11
N HIS A 121 -15.80 -4.70 -8.14
CA HIS A 121 -14.80 -5.44 -8.93
C HIS A 121 -14.93 -5.13 -10.43
N ASP A 122 -16.16 -5.18 -10.95
CA ASP A 122 -16.46 -4.87 -12.35
C ASP A 122 -16.06 -3.42 -12.69
N THR A 123 -16.37 -2.47 -11.79
CA THR A 123 -15.98 -1.06 -11.95
C THR A 123 -14.47 -0.90 -12.09
N PHE A 124 -13.69 -1.53 -11.20
CA PHE A 124 -12.23 -1.46 -11.24
C PHE A 124 -11.64 -2.19 -12.47
N LYS A 125 -12.25 -3.31 -12.85
CA LYS A 125 -11.85 -4.06 -14.05
C LYS A 125 -12.07 -3.24 -15.32
N ASP A 126 -13.20 -2.54 -15.43
CA ASP A 126 -13.50 -1.66 -16.56
C ASP A 126 -12.56 -0.45 -16.61
N ALA A 127 -12.08 0.02 -15.45
CA ALA A 127 -11.00 0.99 -15.33
C ALA A 127 -9.58 0.42 -15.59
N GLY A 128 -9.47 -0.85 -15.98
CA GLY A 128 -8.21 -1.51 -16.36
C GLY A 128 -7.36 -2.02 -15.20
N PHE A 129 -7.90 -2.04 -13.97
CA PHE A 129 -7.18 -2.63 -12.83
C PHE A 129 -7.11 -4.15 -12.95
N LYS A 130 -6.00 -4.71 -12.48
CA LYS A 130 -5.77 -6.15 -12.41
C LYS A 130 -6.25 -6.67 -11.05
N SER A 131 -6.66 -7.93 -10.99
CA SER A 131 -7.05 -8.59 -9.74
C SER A 131 -6.39 -9.95 -9.60
N ASN A 132 -6.14 -10.38 -8.35
CA ASN A 132 -5.74 -11.75 -8.01
C ASN A 132 -6.26 -12.09 -6.60
N ASP A 133 -5.84 -13.23 -6.04
CA ASP A 133 -6.36 -13.68 -4.75
C ASP A 133 -6.05 -12.74 -3.57
N ASN A 134 -4.91 -12.04 -3.61
CA ASN A 134 -4.47 -11.15 -2.54
C ASN A 134 -4.87 -9.68 -2.80
N PHE A 135 -5.05 -9.30 -4.06
CA PHE A 135 -5.36 -7.95 -4.48
C PHE A 135 -6.69 -7.89 -5.20
N PHE A 136 -7.64 -7.18 -4.60
CA PHE A 136 -8.96 -6.99 -5.16
C PHE A 136 -8.90 -6.25 -6.49
N ALA A 137 -8.12 -5.17 -6.54
CA ALA A 137 -7.83 -4.40 -7.74
C ALA A 137 -6.48 -3.71 -7.57
N TRP A 138 -5.62 -3.71 -8.58
CA TRP A 138 -4.32 -3.02 -8.51
C TRP A 138 -3.77 -2.62 -9.88
N GLN A 139 -2.93 -1.58 -9.90
CA GLN A 139 -2.17 -1.12 -11.07
C GLN A 139 -0.76 -0.66 -10.70
N TRP A 140 0.13 -0.68 -11.69
CA TRP A 140 1.46 -0.08 -11.57
C TRP A 140 1.40 1.42 -11.84
N SER A 141 2.06 2.23 -11.01
CA SER A 141 2.34 3.63 -11.31
C SER A 141 3.61 3.77 -12.17
N HIS A 142 4.01 4.99 -12.53
CA HIS A 142 5.29 5.26 -13.18
C HIS A 142 6.41 5.64 -12.18
N HIS A 143 6.13 5.59 -10.87
CA HIS A 143 7.06 6.04 -9.82
C HIS A 143 7.96 4.92 -9.30
N HIS A 144 9.23 5.27 -9.09
CA HIS A 144 10.29 4.37 -8.66
C HIS A 144 10.98 4.90 -7.39
N PRO A 145 10.43 4.67 -6.19
CA PRO A 145 10.78 5.39 -4.96
C PRO A 145 12.22 5.26 -4.48
N ARG A 146 12.97 4.28 -5.02
CA ARG A 146 14.39 4.05 -4.71
C ARG A 146 15.35 4.40 -5.84
N SER A 147 14.85 4.89 -6.98
CA SER A 147 15.74 5.39 -8.04
C SER A 147 16.39 6.70 -7.61
N MET A 148 17.60 6.95 -8.11
CA MET A 148 18.33 8.19 -7.85
C MET A 148 17.47 9.42 -8.20
N ASP A 149 16.84 9.43 -9.38
CA ASP A 149 16.01 10.54 -9.85
C ASP A 149 14.83 10.82 -8.92
N PHE A 150 14.17 9.77 -8.41
CA PHE A 150 13.05 9.94 -7.49
C PHE A 150 13.51 10.54 -6.17
N LEU A 151 14.61 10.02 -5.61
CA LEU A 151 15.15 10.47 -4.33
C LEU A 151 15.69 11.91 -4.39
N LEU A 152 16.34 12.27 -5.51
CA LEU A 152 16.77 13.65 -5.76
C LEU A 152 15.59 14.60 -5.96
N ARG A 153 14.53 14.17 -6.66
CA ARG A 153 13.30 14.95 -6.77
C ARG A 153 12.62 15.11 -5.42
N PHE A 154 12.59 14.08 -4.58
CA PHE A 154 12.03 14.18 -3.24
C PHE A 154 12.81 15.18 -2.37
N SER A 155 14.14 15.21 -2.45
CA SER A 155 14.97 16.13 -1.66
C SER A 155 14.91 17.58 -2.12
N THR A 156 14.58 17.85 -3.39
CA THR A 156 14.58 19.20 -3.98
C THR A 156 13.19 19.78 -4.24
N ALA A 157 12.20 18.92 -4.49
CA ALA A 157 10.83 19.27 -4.86
C ALA A 157 9.81 18.32 -4.21
N GLY A 158 10.02 18.01 -2.93
CA GLY A 158 9.25 17.00 -2.17
C GLY A 158 7.73 17.19 -2.25
N ASP A 159 7.22 18.40 -2.02
CA ASP A 159 5.77 18.66 -2.01
C ASP A 159 5.11 18.38 -3.37
N SER A 160 5.79 18.72 -4.48
CA SER A 160 5.29 18.42 -5.84
C SER A 160 5.23 16.91 -6.08
N LEU A 161 6.30 16.19 -5.73
CA LEU A 161 6.36 14.73 -5.90
C LEU A 161 5.33 14.02 -5.02
N LEU A 162 5.15 14.48 -3.77
CA LEU A 162 4.12 13.97 -2.87
C LEU A 162 2.72 14.17 -3.47
N GLY A 163 2.45 15.37 -4.01
CA GLY A 163 1.19 15.67 -4.71
C GLY A 163 0.95 14.73 -5.91
N GLU A 164 1.96 14.52 -6.75
CA GLU A 164 1.88 13.61 -7.90
C GLU A 164 1.53 12.17 -7.49
N VAL A 165 2.24 11.61 -6.50
CA VAL A 165 1.96 10.23 -6.04
C VAL A 165 0.62 10.15 -5.34
N TYR A 166 0.26 11.15 -4.54
CA TYR A 166 -1.00 11.24 -3.85
C TYR A 166 -2.21 11.29 -4.81
N LEU A 167 -2.06 11.91 -5.98
CA LEU A 167 -3.11 11.92 -7.01
C LEU A 167 -3.53 10.51 -7.46
N LEU A 168 -2.65 9.51 -7.38
CA LEU A 168 -3.02 8.11 -7.67
C LEU A 168 -4.11 7.61 -6.72
N MET A 169 -3.96 7.87 -5.42
CA MET A 169 -4.95 7.50 -4.41
C MET A 169 -6.21 8.33 -4.58
N ARG A 170 -6.08 9.63 -4.82
CA ARG A 170 -7.24 10.52 -4.99
C ARG A 170 -8.07 10.21 -6.21
N ALA A 171 -7.45 9.94 -7.36
CA ALA A 171 -8.17 9.55 -8.57
C ALA A 171 -8.97 8.27 -8.31
N MET A 172 -8.33 7.26 -7.74
CA MET A 172 -8.99 5.99 -7.39
C MET A 172 -10.16 6.20 -6.41
N LEU A 173 -10.00 7.05 -5.40
CA LEU A 173 -11.06 7.29 -4.42
C LEU A 173 -12.19 8.15 -5.00
N ASN A 174 -11.89 9.24 -5.70
CA ASN A 174 -12.92 10.13 -6.23
C ASN A 174 -13.92 9.38 -7.12
N ASP A 175 -13.45 8.44 -7.94
CA ASP A 175 -14.29 7.73 -8.90
C ASP A 175 -15.05 6.54 -8.27
N HIS A 176 -14.58 6.03 -7.12
CA HIS A 176 -15.03 4.74 -6.59
C HIS A 176 -15.36 4.72 -5.09
N LEU A 177 -15.27 5.86 -4.38
CA LEU A 177 -15.41 5.92 -2.92
C LEU A 177 -16.79 5.44 -2.45
N ASP A 178 -17.87 5.82 -3.11
CA ASP A 178 -19.22 5.43 -2.70
C ASP A 178 -19.45 3.93 -2.89
N THR A 179 -19.01 3.37 -4.01
CA THR A 179 -19.07 1.94 -4.28
C THR A 179 -18.20 1.15 -3.29
N LEU A 180 -17.01 1.68 -2.93
CA LEU A 180 -16.15 1.10 -1.90
C LEU A 180 -16.80 1.13 -0.52
N ARG A 181 -17.43 2.24 -0.15
CA ARG A 181 -18.17 2.39 1.12
C ARG A 181 -19.30 1.36 1.21
N LEU A 182 -20.09 1.24 0.15
CA LEU A 182 -21.18 0.26 0.08
C LEU A 182 -20.67 -1.19 0.16
N ALA A 183 -19.59 -1.52 -0.55
CA ALA A 183 -18.98 -2.85 -0.48
C ALA A 183 -18.50 -3.18 0.94
N ASN A 184 -17.82 -2.24 1.61
CA ASN A 184 -17.37 -2.40 2.98
C ASN A 184 -18.54 -2.52 3.98
N GLU A 185 -19.62 -1.78 3.77
CA GLU A 185 -20.84 -1.95 4.58
C GLU A 185 -21.46 -3.35 4.43
N LYS A 186 -21.55 -3.88 3.20
CA LYS A 186 -22.06 -5.24 2.98
C LYS A 186 -21.16 -6.33 3.54
N LEU A 187 -19.85 -6.13 3.50
CA LEU A 187 -18.89 -7.01 4.16
C LEU A 187 -19.12 -7.04 5.68
N ARG A 188 -19.29 -5.88 6.31
CA ARG A 188 -19.61 -5.77 7.74
C ARG A 188 -20.90 -6.49 8.12
N GLU A 189 -21.98 -6.26 7.36
CA GLU A 189 -23.28 -6.94 7.57
C GLU A 189 -23.15 -8.46 7.47
N SER A 190 -22.38 -8.96 6.49
CA SER A 190 -22.19 -10.41 6.28
C SER A 190 -21.47 -11.09 7.45
N SER A 191 -20.50 -10.41 8.06
CA SER A 191 -19.78 -10.92 9.24
C SER A 191 -20.69 -10.97 10.46
N LEU A 192 -21.51 -9.95 10.68
CA LEU A 192 -22.46 -9.91 11.80
C LEU A 192 -23.52 -11.01 11.71
N ALA A 193 -24.06 -11.27 10.50
CA ALA A 193 -25.05 -12.31 10.28
C ALA A 193 -24.51 -13.72 10.64
N THR A 194 -23.23 -13.97 10.35
CA THR A 194 -22.57 -15.24 10.68
C THR A 194 -22.46 -15.43 12.19
N THR A 195 -22.10 -14.38 12.93
CA THR A 195 -22.00 -14.43 14.41
C THR A 195 -23.35 -14.66 15.07
N VAL A 196 -24.42 -14.00 14.58
CA VAL A 196 -25.77 -14.15 15.14
C VAL A 196 -26.34 -15.55 14.87
N SER A 197 -26.09 -16.12 13.68
CA SER A 197 -26.53 -17.47 13.32
C SER A 197 -25.87 -18.56 14.17
N VAL A 198 -24.57 -18.45 14.44
CA VAL A 198 -23.83 -19.41 15.30
C VAL A 198 -24.36 -19.38 16.74
N VAL A 199 -24.54 -18.19 17.32
CA VAL A 199 -25.12 -18.04 18.67
C VAL A 199 -26.56 -18.58 18.73
N SER A 200 -27.33 -18.45 17.66
CA SER A 200 -28.69 -18.99 17.57
C SER A 200 -28.71 -20.53 17.48
N LEU A 201 -27.78 -21.13 16.75
CA LEU A 201 -27.65 -22.59 16.63
C LEU A 201 -27.17 -23.23 17.93
N ASP A 202 -26.25 -22.60 18.65
CA ASP A 202 -25.78 -23.09 19.95
C ASP A 202 -26.90 -23.05 21.00
N LYS A 203 -27.72 -21.99 20.98
CA LYS A 203 -28.93 -21.90 21.82
C LYS A 203 -30.00 -22.92 21.45
N LEU A 204 -30.14 -23.27 20.16
CA LEU A 204 -31.04 -24.31 19.69
C LEU A 204 -30.55 -25.71 20.08
N ARG A 205 -29.25 -25.99 19.98
CA ARG A 205 -28.65 -27.26 20.41
C ARG A 205 -28.78 -27.48 21.91
N ALA A 206 -28.53 -26.45 22.73
CA ALA A 206 -28.71 -26.52 24.18
C ALA A 206 -30.16 -26.78 24.62
N ASN A 207 -31.15 -26.48 23.77
CA ASN A 207 -32.57 -26.74 24.02
C ASN A 207 -33.05 -28.11 23.49
N ILE A 208 -32.27 -28.78 22.63
CA ILE A 208 -32.58 -30.11 22.09
C ILE A 208 -31.96 -31.22 22.96
N GLU A 209 -30.90 -30.92 23.72
CA GLU A 209 -30.26 -31.85 24.67
C GLU A 209 -30.89 -31.87 26.08
N ARG A 210 -32.08 -31.30 26.25
CA ARG A 210 -32.92 -31.39 27.46
C ARG A 210 -34.20 -32.16 27.19
#